data_AF-A0A9D6HAD1-F1
#
_entry.id   AF-A0A9D6HAD1-F1
#
_cell.length_a   1.000
_cell.length_b   1.000
_cell.length_c   1.000
_cell.angle_alpha   90.00
_cell.angle_beta   90.00
_cell.angle_gamma   90.00
#
_symmetry.space_group_name_H-M   'P 1'
#
loop_
_entity.id
_entity.type
_entity.pdbx_description
1 polymer ?
#
loop_
_entity_poly.entity_id
_entity_poly.type
_entity_poly.pdbx_seq_one_letter_code
_entity_poly.pdbx_strand_id
1 'polypeptide(L)'
;MRQRTHAALRLMELRAYLADKTRPAPANSKHVLIFAQGRTGTTLLESLLCSTGHFDGRGEVLNTYTREVWKPIPYVRGLGRAADGTNLVVHVKGSHLTRARRRLGSVDAVDLLRALDADGWTIVNIGRSSIADQVLSECVALARGGYHKTNDRQEMVRVRIDPAEFMRRYDVRLRFGQEDRAALDQFPHLQLTYEQDLADASGHQSAVDRILDAVGLPHKPVRTSLRKINRAAPTEILENFDEIDAALRGRGFEWSSKVA
;
A
#
# COMPACT_ATOMS: atom_id res chain seq x y z
N MET A 1 -12.56 -11.37 2.70
CA MET A 1 -13.06 -10.60 1.54
C MET A 1 -13.60 -11.61 0.52
N ARG A 2 -14.92 -11.64 0.25
CA ARG A 2 -15.47 -12.55 -0.79
C ARG A 2 -14.85 -12.16 -2.14
N GLN A 3 -14.20 -13.10 -2.81
CA GLN A 3 -13.70 -12.85 -4.17
C GLN A 3 -14.89 -12.54 -5.07
N ARG A 4 -14.93 -11.32 -5.63
CA ARG A 4 -15.96 -10.95 -6.60
C ARG A 4 -15.74 -11.77 -7.87
N THR A 5 -16.83 -12.20 -8.50
CA THR A 5 -16.75 -12.87 -9.79
C THR A 5 -16.12 -11.94 -10.83
N HIS A 6 -15.46 -12.50 -11.85
CA HIS A 6 -14.86 -11.72 -12.93
C HIS A 6 -15.89 -10.80 -13.61
N ALA A 7 -17.13 -11.28 -13.79
CA ALA A 7 -18.24 -10.48 -14.32
C ALA A 7 -18.55 -9.25 -13.44
N ALA A 8 -18.62 -9.41 -12.11
CA ALA A 8 -18.85 -8.29 -11.20
C ALA A 8 -17.72 -7.25 -11.24
N LEU A 9 -16.47 -7.71 -11.38
CA LEU A 9 -15.32 -6.81 -11.52
C LEU A 9 -15.33 -6.01 -12.83
N ARG A 10 -15.77 -6.62 -13.95
CA ARG A 10 -15.94 -5.92 -15.24
C ARG A 10 -17.11 -4.95 -15.25
N LEU A 11 -18.22 -5.29 -14.59
CA LEU A 11 -19.33 -4.36 -14.43
C LEU A 11 -18.91 -3.12 -13.61
N MET A 12 -18.14 -3.32 -12.54
CA MET A 12 -17.57 -2.21 -11.77
C MET A 12 -16.65 -1.33 -12.61
N GLU A 13 -15.82 -1.93 -13.45
CA GLU A 13 -14.97 -1.21 -14.41
C GLU A 13 -15.76 -0.37 -15.40
N LEU A 14 -16.79 -0.95 -16.02
CA LEU A 14 -17.67 -0.22 -16.94
C LEU A 14 -18.36 0.96 -16.25
N ARG A 15 -18.88 0.77 -15.03
CA ARG A 15 -19.51 1.84 -14.25
C ARG A 15 -18.54 2.98 -13.94
N ALA A 16 -17.30 2.66 -13.56
CA ALA A 16 -16.27 3.66 -13.33
C ALA A 16 -15.96 4.44 -14.62
N TYR A 17 -15.78 3.76 -15.76
CA TYR A 17 -15.54 4.44 -17.03
C TYR A 17 -16.69 5.33 -17.49
N LEU A 18 -17.94 4.91 -17.25
CA LEU A 18 -19.10 5.75 -17.51
C LEU A 18 -19.08 6.98 -16.60
N ALA A 19 -18.84 6.82 -15.30
CA ALA A 19 -18.78 7.93 -14.35
C ALA A 19 -17.65 8.93 -14.67
N ASP A 20 -16.46 8.47 -15.06
CA ASP A 20 -15.37 9.35 -15.50
C ASP A 20 -15.77 10.23 -16.69
N LYS A 21 -16.54 9.68 -17.63
CA LYS A 21 -17.02 10.42 -18.80
C LYS A 21 -18.21 11.33 -18.55
N THR A 22 -19.16 10.92 -17.71
CA THR A 22 -20.48 11.57 -17.62
C THR A 22 -20.67 12.39 -16.36
N ARG A 23 -19.82 12.21 -15.34
CA ARG A 23 -19.93 12.92 -14.07
C ARG A 23 -18.75 13.86 -13.89
N PRO A 24 -19.00 15.09 -13.39
CA PRO A 24 -17.90 15.98 -13.01
C PRO A 24 -17.12 15.39 -11.83
N ALA A 25 -15.91 15.92 -11.60
CA ALA A 25 -15.19 15.66 -10.36
C ALA A 25 -16.05 16.11 -9.17
N PRO A 26 -16.15 15.34 -8.08
CA PRO A 26 -17.04 15.70 -6.99
C PRO A 26 -16.45 16.86 -6.19
N ALA A 27 -17.08 18.03 -6.27
CA ALA A 27 -16.58 19.28 -5.70
C ALA A 27 -16.26 19.24 -4.20
N ASN A 28 -16.95 18.38 -3.43
CA ASN A 28 -16.78 18.24 -1.98
C ASN A 28 -16.23 16.87 -1.55
N SER A 29 -15.83 16.01 -2.50
CA SER A 29 -15.27 14.72 -2.11
C SER A 29 -13.88 14.88 -1.51
N LYS A 30 -13.59 14.06 -0.51
CA LYS A 30 -12.34 14.02 0.23
C LYS A 30 -11.63 12.70 0.00
N HIS A 31 -11.49 12.28 -1.26
CA HIS A 31 -10.90 10.99 -1.58
C HIS A 31 -9.41 10.94 -1.25
N VAL A 32 -8.93 9.77 -0.83
CA VAL A 32 -7.54 9.50 -0.47
C VAL A 32 -6.97 8.42 -1.38
N LEU A 33 -5.83 8.72 -2.00
CA LEU A 33 -4.99 7.76 -2.69
C LEU A 33 -3.82 7.38 -1.79
N ILE A 34 -3.72 6.11 -1.40
CA ILE A 34 -2.49 5.57 -0.81
C ILE A 34 -1.62 5.04 -1.96
N PHE A 35 -0.58 5.79 -2.32
CA PHE A 35 0.39 5.43 -3.34
C PHE A 35 1.66 4.92 -2.67
N ALA A 36 1.87 3.60 -2.66
CA ALA A 36 2.98 3.00 -1.91
C ALA A 36 3.32 1.60 -2.41
N GLN A 37 4.44 1.06 -1.94
CA GLN A 37 4.82 -0.32 -2.22
C GLN A 37 4.02 -1.36 -1.42
N GLY A 38 4.16 -2.63 -1.81
CA GLY A 38 3.67 -3.74 -0.99
C GLY A 38 4.43 -3.83 0.34
N ARG A 39 3.73 -4.30 1.39
CA ARG A 39 4.30 -4.53 2.73
C ARG A 39 4.78 -3.28 3.48
N THR A 40 4.26 -2.11 3.14
CA THR A 40 4.50 -0.85 3.87
C THR A 40 3.40 -0.49 4.87
N GLY A 41 2.36 -1.32 5.01
CA GLY A 41 1.25 -1.07 5.94
C GLY A 41 0.01 -0.40 5.32
N THR A 42 -0.08 -0.30 3.99
CA THR A 42 -1.25 0.29 3.30
C THR A 42 -2.59 -0.29 3.75
N THR A 43 -2.72 -1.62 3.86
CA THR A 43 -3.95 -2.26 4.35
C THR A 43 -4.29 -1.90 5.80
N LEU A 44 -3.27 -1.72 6.65
CA LEU A 44 -3.47 -1.27 8.02
C LEU A 44 -3.98 0.18 8.03
N LEU A 45 -3.34 1.06 7.26
CA LEU A 45 -3.74 2.46 7.12
C LEU A 45 -5.18 2.61 6.61
N GLU A 46 -5.56 1.91 5.54
CA GLU A 46 -6.94 1.89 5.05
C GLU A 46 -7.91 1.36 6.11
N SER A 47 -7.57 0.29 6.83
CA SER A 47 -8.44 -0.20 7.91
C SER A 47 -8.66 0.85 8.99
N LEU A 48 -7.63 1.61 9.35
CA LEU A 48 -7.72 2.67 10.35
C LEU A 48 -8.56 3.85 9.82
N LEU A 49 -8.32 4.30 8.59
CA LEU A 49 -9.11 5.35 7.94
C LEU A 49 -10.60 4.98 7.85
N CYS A 50 -10.91 3.78 7.37
CA CYS A 50 -12.29 3.29 7.31
C CYS A 50 -12.95 3.20 8.70
N SER A 51 -12.18 2.92 9.74
CA SER A 51 -12.71 2.81 11.11
C SER A 51 -13.29 4.11 11.67
N THR A 52 -12.90 5.26 11.11
CA THR A 52 -13.47 6.58 11.44
C THR A 52 -14.92 6.74 10.94
N GLY A 53 -15.34 5.92 9.97
CA GLY A 53 -16.61 6.06 9.28
C GLY A 53 -16.64 7.23 8.27
N HIS A 54 -15.51 7.89 7.99
CA HIS A 54 -15.42 8.91 6.96
C HIS A 54 -15.17 8.37 5.55
N PHE A 55 -14.62 7.16 5.45
CA PHE A 55 -14.15 6.59 4.19
C PHE A 55 -14.68 5.18 3.96
N ASP A 56 -14.98 4.90 2.69
CA ASP A 56 -15.16 3.55 2.17
C ASP A 56 -13.87 3.04 1.51
N GLY A 57 -13.35 1.94 2.05
CA GLY A 57 -12.17 1.27 1.52
C GLY A 57 -12.45 0.48 0.25
N ARG A 58 -11.59 0.65 -0.76
CA ARG A 58 -11.65 -0.12 -2.03
C ARG A 58 -10.44 -1.02 -2.25
N GLY A 59 -9.47 -1.01 -1.35
CA GLY A 59 -8.25 -1.79 -1.40
C GLY A 59 -7.38 -1.47 -2.63
N GLU A 60 -6.65 -2.48 -3.10
CA GLU A 60 -5.74 -2.37 -4.24
C GLU A 60 -6.49 -2.45 -5.57
N VAL A 61 -7.06 -1.32 -6.01
CA VAL A 61 -7.98 -1.25 -7.15
C VAL A 61 -7.31 -1.57 -8.50
N LEU A 62 -5.99 -1.46 -8.60
CA LEU A 62 -5.21 -1.79 -9.80
C LEU A 62 -4.41 -3.10 -9.70
N ASN A 63 -4.69 -3.92 -8.70
CA ASN A 63 -4.00 -5.19 -8.52
C ASN A 63 -4.30 -6.17 -9.67
N THR A 64 -3.24 -6.65 -10.35
CA THR A 64 -3.34 -7.51 -11.53
C THR A 64 -3.49 -9.00 -11.23
N TYR A 65 -3.40 -9.44 -9.96
CA TYR A 65 -3.68 -10.83 -9.57
C TYR A 65 -5.11 -11.25 -9.92
N THR A 66 -6.07 -10.31 -9.91
CA THR A 66 -7.46 -10.59 -10.29
C THR A 66 -7.71 -10.30 -11.77
N ARG A 67 -7.25 -9.14 -12.26
CA ARG A 67 -7.32 -8.72 -13.66
C ARG A 67 -6.50 -7.47 -13.92
N GLU A 68 -6.10 -7.27 -15.18
CA GLU A 68 -5.65 -5.96 -15.64
C GLU A 68 -6.85 -5.08 -16.00
N VAL A 69 -6.88 -3.88 -15.43
CA VAL A 69 -7.81 -2.80 -15.79
C VAL A 69 -7.39 -2.21 -17.12
N TRP A 70 -8.33 -1.94 -18.03
CA TRP A 70 -8.01 -1.47 -19.37
C TRP A 70 -7.32 -0.12 -19.39
N LYS A 71 -7.95 0.88 -18.80
CA LYS A 71 -7.45 2.24 -18.65
C LYS A 71 -7.40 2.63 -17.17
N PRO A 72 -6.25 2.52 -16.48
CA PRO A 72 -6.12 2.80 -15.05
C PRO A 72 -6.59 4.18 -14.61
N ILE A 73 -6.19 5.23 -15.31
CA ILE A 73 -6.52 6.62 -14.94
C ILE A 73 -8.04 6.86 -14.90
N PRO A 74 -8.79 6.67 -16.01
CA PRO A 74 -10.24 6.87 -15.99
C PRO A 74 -10.96 5.86 -15.10
N TYR A 75 -10.36 4.70 -14.82
CA TYR A 75 -10.95 3.76 -13.86
C TYR A 75 -10.91 4.34 -12.44
N VAL A 76 -9.75 4.78 -11.96
CA VAL A 76 -9.61 5.28 -10.58
C VAL A 76 -10.39 6.58 -10.39
N ARG A 77 -10.31 7.54 -11.33
CA ARG A 77 -11.13 8.77 -11.31
C ARG A 77 -12.62 8.45 -11.28
N GLY A 78 -13.04 7.54 -12.15
CA GLY A 78 -14.40 7.05 -12.25
C GLY A 78 -14.93 6.42 -10.96
N LEU A 79 -14.07 5.76 -10.17
CA LEU A 79 -14.46 5.25 -8.86
C LEU A 79 -14.84 6.37 -7.89
N GLY A 80 -14.04 7.45 -7.83
CA GLY A 80 -14.36 8.61 -6.99
C GLY A 80 -15.64 9.31 -7.45
N ARG A 81 -15.75 9.58 -8.76
CA ARG A 81 -16.94 10.21 -9.37
C ARG A 81 -18.22 9.38 -9.23
N ALA A 82 -18.10 8.06 -9.10
CA ALA A 82 -19.23 7.17 -8.86
C ALA A 82 -19.66 7.12 -7.37
N ALA A 83 -18.82 7.57 -6.44
CA ALA A 83 -19.00 7.40 -5.00
C ALA A 83 -19.88 8.50 -4.37
N ASP A 84 -21.01 8.82 -4.98
CA ASP A 84 -22.01 9.82 -4.57
C ASP A 84 -22.03 10.16 -3.06
N GLY A 85 -21.43 11.29 -2.67
CA GLY A 85 -21.36 11.77 -1.27
C GLY A 85 -20.47 10.96 -0.32
N THR A 86 -19.81 9.91 -0.78
CA THR A 86 -18.97 8.99 0.00
C THR A 86 -17.50 9.20 -0.31
N ASN A 87 -16.67 9.48 0.72
CA ASN A 87 -15.23 9.55 0.51
C ASN A 87 -14.66 8.15 0.35
N LEU A 88 -13.63 8.03 -0.47
CA LEU A 88 -13.00 6.74 -0.78
C LEU A 88 -11.56 6.76 -0.31
N VAL A 89 -11.08 5.60 0.12
CA VAL A 89 -9.66 5.33 0.19
C VAL A 89 -9.32 4.18 -0.75
N VAL A 90 -8.31 4.37 -1.60
CA VAL A 90 -7.86 3.38 -2.58
C VAL A 90 -6.34 3.23 -2.54
N HIS A 91 -5.84 2.03 -2.87
CA HIS A 91 -4.40 1.77 -2.95
C HIS A 91 -3.96 1.59 -4.40
N VAL A 92 -2.83 2.21 -4.73
CA VAL A 92 -2.10 1.95 -5.96
C VAL A 92 -0.63 1.75 -5.61
N LYS A 93 -0.01 0.75 -6.24
CA LYS A 93 1.44 0.54 -6.19
C LYS A 93 2.01 0.96 -7.55
N GLY A 94 3.16 1.62 -7.61
CA GLY A 94 3.79 1.96 -8.90
C GLY A 94 3.98 0.73 -9.79
N SER A 95 4.30 -0.41 -9.20
CA SER A 95 4.40 -1.69 -9.92
C SER A 95 3.09 -2.16 -10.58
N HIS A 96 1.92 -1.77 -10.06
CA HIS A 96 0.61 -2.06 -10.67
C HIS A 96 0.37 -1.27 -11.97
N LEU A 97 1.12 -0.20 -12.19
CA LEU A 97 1.05 0.63 -13.40
C LEU A 97 2.07 0.19 -14.45
N THR A 98 3.11 -0.53 -14.07
CA THR A 98 4.21 -0.92 -14.96
C THR A 98 4.33 -2.44 -15.05
N ARG A 99 5.26 -3.03 -14.30
CA ARG A 99 5.72 -4.42 -14.41
C ARG A 99 4.61 -5.46 -14.21
N ALA A 100 3.57 -5.13 -13.44
CA ALA A 100 2.46 -6.04 -13.20
C ALA A 100 1.46 -6.11 -14.38
N ARG A 101 1.53 -5.18 -15.34
CA ARG A 101 0.66 -5.11 -16.52
C ARG A 101 1.33 -5.76 -17.73
N ARG A 102 1.14 -7.07 -17.86
CA ARG A 102 1.76 -7.90 -18.91
C ARG A 102 1.03 -7.85 -20.24
N ARG A 103 -0.28 -7.55 -20.24
CA ARG A 103 -1.12 -7.62 -21.46
C ARG A 103 -1.47 -6.26 -22.03
N LEU A 104 -1.69 -5.27 -21.18
CA LEU A 104 -2.29 -3.99 -21.57
C LEU A 104 -1.33 -2.79 -21.53
N GLY A 105 -0.02 -3.07 -21.45
CA GLY A 105 1.03 -2.06 -21.43
C GLY A 105 1.12 -1.28 -20.12
N SER A 106 2.25 -0.58 -19.94
CA SER A 106 2.50 0.27 -18.79
C SER A 106 1.74 1.61 -18.88
N VAL A 107 1.49 2.21 -17.73
CA VAL A 107 0.96 3.56 -17.55
C VAL A 107 1.94 4.34 -16.70
N ASP A 108 2.16 5.60 -17.03
CA ASP A 108 3.02 6.48 -16.24
C ASP A 108 2.35 6.79 -14.89
N ALA A 109 3.11 6.66 -13.81
CA ALA A 109 2.66 7.03 -12.47
C ALA A 109 2.38 8.53 -12.36
N VAL A 110 3.19 9.37 -13.00
CA VAL A 110 3.05 10.83 -13.00
C VAL A 110 1.71 11.24 -13.61
N ASP A 111 1.30 10.58 -14.70
CA ASP A 111 0.01 10.88 -15.34
C ASP A 111 -1.18 10.48 -14.46
N LEU A 112 -1.09 9.36 -13.75
CA LEU A 112 -2.11 8.98 -12.78
C LEU A 112 -2.19 10.00 -11.63
N LEU A 113 -1.05 10.32 -11.03
CA LEU A 113 -0.97 11.24 -9.88
C LEU A 113 -1.51 12.62 -10.28
N ARG A 114 -1.06 13.17 -11.41
CA ARG A 114 -1.56 14.45 -11.96
C ARG A 114 -3.07 14.44 -12.14
N ALA A 115 -3.63 13.37 -12.69
CA ALA A 115 -5.06 13.28 -12.96
C ALA A 115 -5.90 13.16 -11.66
N LEU A 116 -5.36 12.54 -10.62
CA LEU A 116 -6.04 12.43 -9.32
C LEU A 116 -5.89 13.70 -8.48
N ASP A 117 -4.71 14.33 -8.49
CA ASP A 117 -4.48 15.64 -7.89
C ASP A 117 -5.40 16.70 -8.49
N ALA A 118 -5.53 16.75 -9.82
CA ALA A 118 -6.46 17.64 -10.52
C ALA A 118 -7.94 17.36 -10.19
N ASP A 119 -8.28 16.14 -9.78
CA ASP A 119 -9.62 15.75 -9.32
C ASP A 119 -9.78 15.96 -7.79
N GLY A 120 -8.80 16.57 -7.11
CA GLY A 120 -8.85 16.91 -5.69
C GLY A 120 -8.56 15.75 -4.72
N TRP A 121 -7.95 14.68 -5.20
CA TRP A 121 -7.56 13.56 -4.33
C TRP A 121 -6.38 13.95 -3.45
N THR A 122 -6.44 13.62 -2.16
CA THR A 122 -5.28 13.71 -1.29
C THR A 122 -4.38 12.49 -1.49
N ILE A 123 -3.13 12.74 -1.87
CA ILE A 123 -2.12 11.71 -2.08
C ILE A 123 -1.38 11.45 -0.77
N VAL A 124 -1.37 10.20 -0.35
CA VAL A 124 -0.62 9.73 0.83
C VAL A 124 0.41 8.70 0.36
N ASN A 125 1.68 8.94 0.65
CA ASN A 125 2.72 7.94 0.50
C ASN A 125 3.05 7.32 1.85
N ILE A 126 3.23 6.00 1.89
CA ILE A 126 3.76 5.31 3.05
C ILE A 126 4.97 4.46 2.67
N GLY A 127 6.10 4.80 3.28
CA GLY A 127 7.37 4.09 3.14
C GLY A 127 7.70 3.22 4.35
N ARG A 128 8.83 2.53 4.26
CA ARG A 128 9.51 1.89 5.40
C ARG A 128 10.92 2.45 5.51
N SER A 129 11.37 2.69 6.73
CA SER A 129 12.74 3.13 6.97
C SER A 129 13.77 2.03 6.69
N SER A 130 13.38 0.75 6.84
CA SER A 130 14.22 -0.39 6.48
C SER A 130 13.62 -1.24 5.37
N ILE A 131 14.34 -1.25 4.25
CA ILE A 131 14.04 -2.12 3.11
C ILE A 131 14.29 -3.59 3.48
N ALA A 132 15.28 -3.89 4.31
CA ALA A 132 15.56 -5.25 4.76
C ALA A 132 14.37 -5.84 5.53
N ASP A 133 13.80 -5.07 6.47
CA ASP A 133 12.60 -5.48 7.22
C ASP A 133 11.34 -5.56 6.34
N GLN A 134 11.29 -4.80 5.25
CA GLN A 134 10.24 -4.90 4.24
C GLN A 134 10.35 -6.20 3.44
N VAL A 135 11.54 -6.53 2.96
CA VAL A 135 11.82 -7.77 2.21
C VAL A 135 11.58 -9.00 3.09
N LEU A 136 12.05 -8.98 4.35
CA LEU A 136 11.77 -10.06 5.29
C LEU A 136 10.26 -10.26 5.50
N SER A 137 9.52 -9.17 5.66
CA SER A 137 8.05 -9.24 5.80
C SER A 137 7.37 -9.84 4.57
N GLU A 138 7.91 -9.59 3.37
CA GLU A 138 7.43 -10.20 2.13
C GLU A 138 7.74 -11.70 2.08
N CYS A 139 8.97 -12.10 2.40
CA CYS A 139 9.39 -13.51 2.40
C CYS A 139 8.57 -14.35 3.39
N VAL A 140 8.35 -13.84 4.61
CA VAL A 140 7.50 -14.51 5.61
C VAL A 140 6.05 -14.65 5.12
N ALA A 141 5.49 -13.61 4.50
CA ALA A 141 4.12 -13.66 3.99
C ALA A 141 3.97 -14.69 2.87
N LEU A 142 4.98 -14.82 2.00
CA LEU A 142 5.02 -15.82 0.94
C LEU A 142 5.14 -17.23 1.51
N ALA A 143 6.06 -17.47 2.45
CA ALA A 143 6.25 -18.78 3.08
C ALA A 143 4.99 -19.25 3.82
N ARG A 144 4.28 -18.33 4.46
CA ARG A 144 3.00 -18.60 5.15
C ARG A 144 1.82 -18.86 4.21
N GLY A 145 1.91 -18.43 2.94
CA GLY A 145 0.79 -18.48 2.00
C GLY A 145 -0.32 -17.44 2.28
N GLY A 146 -0.04 -16.39 3.06
CA GLY A 146 -1.08 -15.42 3.46
C GLY A 146 -0.54 -14.08 4.00
N TYR A 147 -1.13 -12.98 3.53
CA TYR A 147 -0.66 -11.60 3.77
C TYR A 147 -1.30 -10.87 4.96
N HIS A 148 -2.37 -11.42 5.54
CA HIS A 148 -3.11 -10.79 6.65
C HIS A 148 -3.26 -11.73 7.84
N LYS A 149 -3.32 -11.15 9.04
CA LYS A 149 -3.57 -11.83 10.30
C LYS A 149 -4.53 -11.00 11.14
N THR A 150 -5.52 -11.66 11.74
CA THR A 150 -6.60 -11.04 12.52
C THR A 150 -6.76 -11.65 13.90
N ASN A 151 -5.91 -12.63 14.26
CA ASN A 151 -5.89 -13.26 15.57
C ASN A 151 -4.58 -12.94 16.30
N ASP A 152 -4.59 -13.12 17.61
CA ASP A 152 -3.42 -12.85 18.46
C ASP A 152 -2.52 -14.08 18.66
N ARG A 153 -2.84 -15.23 18.03
CA ARG A 153 -2.02 -16.45 18.13
C ARG A 153 -0.63 -16.15 17.59
N GLN A 154 0.42 -16.35 18.37
CA GLN A 154 1.78 -16.26 17.84
C GLN A 154 1.98 -17.35 16.77
N GLU A 155 2.47 -16.94 15.61
CA GLU A 155 2.86 -17.86 14.55
C GLU A 155 4.36 -17.69 14.40
N MET A 156 5.13 -18.67 14.86
CA MET A 156 6.57 -18.68 14.68
C MET A 156 6.86 -19.28 13.31
N VAL A 157 6.92 -18.42 12.30
CA VAL A 157 7.31 -18.82 10.95
C VAL A 157 8.82 -18.64 10.85
N ARG A 158 9.56 -19.75 10.88
CA ARG A 158 10.97 -19.77 10.53
C ARG A 158 11.12 -19.99 9.03
N VAL A 159 12.00 -19.23 8.40
CA VAL A 159 12.25 -19.32 6.96
C VAL A 159 13.75 -19.34 6.70
N ARG A 160 14.19 -20.26 5.85
CA ARG A 160 15.50 -20.20 5.21
C ARG A 160 15.36 -19.48 3.87
N ILE A 161 16.18 -18.48 3.62
CA ILE A 161 16.14 -17.67 2.39
C ILE A 161 17.51 -17.71 1.73
N ASP A 162 17.58 -17.94 0.44
CA ASP A 162 18.83 -17.76 -0.32
C ASP A 162 19.29 -16.28 -0.23
N PRO A 163 20.51 -15.98 0.26
CA PRO A 163 21.02 -14.61 0.34
C PRO A 163 20.99 -13.87 -1.00
N ALA A 164 21.27 -14.56 -2.11
CA ALA A 164 21.21 -13.95 -3.44
C ALA A 164 19.77 -13.51 -3.77
N GLU A 165 18.79 -14.38 -3.50
CA GLU A 165 17.37 -14.05 -3.68
C GLU A 165 16.92 -12.89 -2.80
N PHE A 166 17.33 -12.86 -1.53
CA PHE A 166 17.03 -11.76 -0.63
C PHE A 166 17.56 -10.43 -1.18
N MET A 167 18.81 -10.41 -1.63
CA MET A 167 19.43 -9.20 -2.18
C MET A 167 18.77 -8.77 -3.50
N ARG A 168 18.37 -9.70 -4.38
CA ARG A 168 17.60 -9.35 -5.58
C ARG A 168 16.28 -8.67 -5.23
N ARG A 169 15.56 -9.16 -4.21
CA ARG A 169 14.32 -8.54 -3.73
C ARG A 169 14.58 -7.17 -3.13
N TYR A 170 15.65 -7.03 -2.36
CA TYR A 170 16.10 -5.75 -1.81
C TYR A 170 16.31 -4.72 -2.92
N ASP A 171 17.08 -5.06 -3.96
CA ASP A 171 17.36 -4.16 -5.08
C ASP A 171 16.09 -3.76 -5.83
N VAL A 172 15.17 -4.71 -6.02
CA VAL A 172 13.86 -4.44 -6.62
C VAL A 172 13.06 -3.44 -5.78
N ARG A 173 13.05 -3.57 -4.45
CA ARG A 173 12.35 -2.66 -3.53
C ARG A 173 12.98 -1.27 -3.52
N LEU A 174 14.32 -1.20 -3.48
CA LEU A 174 15.05 0.05 -3.54
C LEU A 174 14.73 0.81 -4.83
N ARG A 175 14.82 0.13 -5.98
CA ARG A 175 14.50 0.73 -7.27
C ARG A 175 13.04 1.18 -7.35
N PHE A 176 12.09 0.37 -6.88
CA PHE A 176 10.69 0.80 -6.80
C PHE A 176 10.51 2.03 -5.92
N GLY A 177 11.28 2.17 -4.84
CA GLY A 177 11.20 3.32 -3.94
C GLY A 177 11.68 4.59 -4.61
N GLN A 178 12.74 4.49 -5.41
CA GLN A 178 13.25 5.59 -6.23
C GLN A 178 12.27 5.98 -7.33
N GLU A 179 11.70 5.00 -8.05
CA GLU A 179 10.67 5.21 -9.08
C GLU A 179 9.42 5.90 -8.49
N ASP A 180 8.91 5.40 -7.35
CA ASP A 180 7.74 5.98 -6.66
C ASP A 180 8.04 7.41 -6.17
N ARG A 181 9.22 7.64 -5.59
CA ARG A 181 9.62 8.97 -5.09
C ARG A 181 9.77 9.99 -6.22
N ALA A 182 10.42 9.62 -7.32
CA ALA A 182 10.58 10.50 -8.47
C ALA A 182 9.22 10.93 -9.07
N ALA A 183 8.21 10.05 -9.02
CA ALA A 183 6.86 10.40 -9.43
C ALA A 183 6.17 11.33 -8.41
N LEU A 184 6.30 11.05 -7.11
CA LEU A 184 5.65 11.79 -6.02
C LEU A 184 6.23 13.18 -5.76
N ASP A 185 7.54 13.38 -5.95
CA ASP A 185 8.22 14.67 -5.71
C ASP A 185 7.66 15.83 -6.58
N GLN A 186 6.84 15.51 -7.58
CA GLN A 186 6.17 16.48 -8.46
C GLN A 186 4.79 16.92 -7.94
N PHE A 187 4.28 16.33 -6.86
CA PHE A 187 2.92 16.57 -6.37
C PHE A 187 2.89 16.77 -4.85
N PRO A 188 1.98 17.60 -4.33
CA PRO A 188 1.70 17.65 -2.90
C PRO A 188 1.24 16.28 -2.41
N HIS A 189 1.92 15.75 -1.39
CA HIS A 189 1.54 14.48 -0.78
C HIS A 189 1.89 14.47 0.71
N LEU A 190 1.12 13.72 1.48
CA LEU A 190 1.44 13.42 2.87
C LEU A 190 2.38 12.22 2.90
N GLN A 191 3.54 12.38 3.53
CA GLN A 191 4.49 11.29 3.76
C GLN A 191 4.28 10.66 5.13
N LEU A 192 4.13 9.34 5.15
CA LEU A 192 4.13 8.50 6.35
C LEU A 192 5.29 7.51 6.32
N THR A 193 5.75 7.10 7.51
CA THR A 193 6.77 6.07 7.71
C THR A 193 6.17 4.97 8.57
N TYR A 194 6.12 3.74 8.07
CA TYR A 194 5.52 2.61 8.79
C TYR A 194 6.03 2.47 10.22
N GLU A 195 7.35 2.51 10.43
CA GLU A 195 7.98 2.29 11.73
C GLU A 195 7.58 3.34 12.78
N GLN A 196 7.35 4.58 12.36
CA GLN A 196 6.97 5.68 13.25
C GLN A 196 5.45 5.75 13.43
N ASP A 197 4.72 5.56 12.34
CA ASP A 197 3.30 5.90 12.27
C ASP A 197 2.38 4.71 12.51
N LEU A 198 2.79 3.51 12.10
CA LEU A 198 1.90 2.34 12.01
C LEU A 198 2.40 1.07 12.72
N ALA A 199 3.69 0.97 13.02
CA ALA A 199 4.25 -0.23 13.63
C ALA A 199 3.73 -0.44 15.06
N ASP A 200 3.57 0.65 15.81
CA ASP A 200 2.99 0.69 17.15
C ASP A 200 1.59 1.30 17.12
N ALA A 201 0.66 0.76 17.91
CA ALA A 201 -0.71 1.25 17.99
C ALA A 201 -0.80 2.68 18.53
N SER A 202 0.17 3.12 19.35
CA SER A 202 0.26 4.49 19.86
C SER A 202 0.46 5.53 18.74
N GLY A 203 1.03 5.15 17.60
CA GLY A 203 1.20 6.04 16.43
C GLY A 203 -0.05 6.18 15.56
N HIS A 204 -1.01 5.25 15.67
CA HIS A 204 -2.11 5.12 14.69
C HIS A 204 -3.03 6.33 14.65
N GLN A 205 -3.38 6.87 15.82
CA GLN A 205 -4.29 8.01 15.90
C GLN A 205 -3.67 9.25 15.25
N SER A 206 -2.43 9.60 15.63
CA SER A 206 -1.70 10.75 15.07
C SER A 206 -1.49 10.64 13.55
N ALA A 207 -1.20 9.44 13.04
CA ALA A 207 -1.07 9.22 11.61
C ALA A 207 -2.38 9.48 10.85
N VAL A 208 -3.52 9.04 11.40
CA VAL A 208 -4.83 9.25 10.80
C VAL A 208 -5.29 10.70 10.93
N ASP A 209 -5.06 11.34 12.08
CA ASP A 209 -5.44 12.74 12.30
C ASP A 209 -4.74 13.66 11.30
N ARG A 210 -3.45 13.43 10.98
CA ARG A 210 -2.75 14.16 9.91
C ARG A 210 -3.42 14.02 8.54
N ILE A 211 -3.96 12.85 8.21
CA ILE A 211 -4.71 12.65 6.96
C ILE A 211 -6.05 13.37 7.03
N LEU A 212 -6.77 13.27 8.15
CA LEU A 212 -8.06 13.94 8.35
C LEU A 212 -7.92 15.46 8.26
N ASP A 213 -6.86 16.02 8.85
CA ASP A 213 -6.51 17.44 8.72
C ASP A 213 -6.25 17.82 7.26
N ALA A 214 -5.43 17.03 6.55
CA ALA A 214 -5.11 17.28 5.14
C ALA A 214 -6.35 17.30 4.24
N VAL A 215 -7.36 16.48 4.54
CA VAL A 215 -8.62 16.47 3.78
C VAL A 215 -9.70 17.41 4.35
N GLY A 216 -9.48 18.01 5.52
CA GLY A 216 -10.44 18.87 6.20
C GLY A 216 -11.65 18.12 6.80
N LEU A 217 -11.41 16.96 7.40
CA LEU A 217 -12.42 16.16 8.11
C LEU A 217 -12.16 16.15 9.63
N PRO A 218 -13.20 16.03 10.46
CA PRO A 218 -13.03 16.01 11.91
C PRO A 218 -12.33 14.74 12.39
N HIS A 219 -11.51 14.87 13.44
CA HIS A 219 -10.84 13.74 14.08
C HIS A 219 -11.85 12.76 14.68
N LYS A 220 -11.52 11.47 14.59
CA LYS A 220 -12.30 10.40 15.22
C LYS A 220 -11.39 9.29 15.75
N PRO A 221 -11.79 8.61 16.84
CA PRO A 221 -11.04 7.47 17.35
C PRO A 221 -10.87 6.38 16.30
N VAL A 222 -9.66 5.84 16.19
CA VAL A 222 -9.33 4.78 15.22
C VAL A 222 -9.25 3.41 15.90
N ARG A 223 -9.58 2.36 15.14
CA ARG A 223 -9.49 0.97 15.60
C ARG A 223 -9.24 0.02 14.44
N THR A 224 -8.56 -1.08 14.70
CA THR A 224 -8.36 -2.14 13.71
C THR A 224 -8.28 -3.52 14.37
N SER A 225 -8.85 -4.51 13.70
CA SER A 225 -8.69 -5.93 14.05
C SER A 225 -7.44 -6.55 13.40
N LEU A 226 -6.76 -5.82 12.52
CA LEU A 226 -5.54 -6.30 11.90
C LEU A 226 -4.43 -6.41 12.94
N ARG A 227 -3.64 -7.47 12.81
CA ARG A 227 -2.47 -7.73 13.64
C ARG A 227 -1.25 -7.92 12.76
N LYS A 228 -0.09 -7.47 13.25
CA LYS A 228 1.21 -7.72 12.60
C LYS A 228 1.42 -9.24 12.54
N ILE A 229 1.79 -9.75 11.36
CA ILE A 229 2.02 -11.20 11.17
C ILE A 229 3.10 -11.69 12.12
N ASN A 230 4.23 -10.97 12.16
CA ASN A 230 5.37 -11.31 12.99
C ASN A 230 5.89 -10.10 13.75
N ARG A 231 6.11 -10.27 15.05
CA ARG A 231 6.73 -9.28 15.95
C ARG A 231 8.14 -9.71 16.40
N ALA A 232 8.54 -10.93 16.07
CA ALA A 232 9.84 -11.51 16.41
C ALA A 232 10.98 -10.76 15.70
N ALA A 233 12.16 -10.83 16.29
CA ALA A 233 13.38 -10.28 15.71
C ALA A 233 13.79 -11.06 14.46
N PRO A 234 14.53 -10.46 13.50
CA PRO A 234 15.02 -11.16 12.32
C PRO A 234 15.78 -12.46 12.63
N THR A 235 16.54 -12.50 13.73
CA THR A 235 17.27 -13.69 14.23
C THR A 235 16.36 -14.86 14.60
N GLU A 236 15.13 -14.57 15.04
CA GLU A 236 14.14 -15.59 15.40
C GLU A 236 13.36 -16.08 14.16
N ILE A 237 13.32 -15.27 13.10
CA ILE A 237 12.57 -15.54 11.86
C ILE A 237 13.45 -16.28 10.84
N LEU A 238 14.71 -15.88 10.70
CA LEU A 238 15.61 -16.40 9.68
C LEU A 238 16.41 -17.59 10.24
N GLU A 239 16.31 -18.74 9.57
CA GLU A 239 17.14 -19.90 9.91
C GLU A 239 18.62 -19.66 9.60
N ASN A 240 18.90 -18.84 8.59
CA ASN A 240 20.24 -18.46 8.16
C ASN A 240 20.48 -16.95 8.30
N PHE A 241 20.12 -16.38 9.46
CA PHE A 241 20.27 -14.96 9.75
C PHE A 241 21.67 -14.44 9.41
N ASP A 242 22.73 -15.12 9.87
CA ASP A 242 24.11 -14.68 9.67
C ASP A 242 24.51 -14.56 8.19
N GLU A 243 23.99 -15.44 7.32
CA GLU A 243 24.25 -15.38 5.88
C GLU A 243 23.59 -14.14 5.25
N ILE A 244 22.35 -13.82 5.66
CA ILE A 244 21.63 -12.63 5.18
C ILE A 244 22.25 -11.35 5.73
N ASP A 245 22.60 -11.32 7.01
CA ASP A 245 23.23 -10.18 7.67
C ASP A 245 24.59 -9.87 7.03
N ALA A 246 25.40 -10.89 6.77
CA ALA A 246 26.66 -10.74 6.05
C ALA A 246 26.47 -10.17 4.63
N ALA A 247 25.44 -10.63 3.90
CA ALA A 247 25.13 -10.12 2.57
C ALA A 247 24.68 -8.64 2.59
N LEU A 248 23.89 -8.23 3.60
CA LEU A 248 23.46 -6.85 3.79
C LEU A 248 24.63 -5.94 4.15
N ARG A 249 25.42 -6.33 5.17
CA ARG A 249 26.60 -5.57 5.62
C ARG A 249 27.66 -5.47 4.55
N GLY A 250 27.86 -6.52 3.75
CA GLY A 250 28.77 -6.51 2.59
C GLY A 250 28.40 -5.44 1.54
N ARG A 251 27.18 -4.88 1.60
CA ARG A 251 26.71 -3.77 0.76
C ARG A 251 26.45 -2.48 1.53
N GLY A 252 26.83 -2.42 2.81
CA GLY A 252 26.63 -1.25 3.67
C GLY A 252 25.19 -1.04 4.15
N PHE A 253 24.37 -2.09 4.17
CA PHE A 253 22.99 -2.03 4.65
C PHE A 253 22.83 -2.75 6.01
N GLU A 254 21.80 -2.35 6.76
CA GLU A 254 21.53 -2.87 8.10
C GLU A 254 20.02 -3.12 8.32
N TRP A 255 19.69 -3.89 9.35
CA TRP A 255 18.33 -4.07 9.86
C TRP A 255 17.91 -2.84 10.70
N SER A 256 16.62 -2.48 10.70
CA SER A 256 16.12 -1.44 11.63
C SER A 256 15.74 -1.99 13.00
N SER A 257 15.29 -3.24 13.03
CA SER A 257 15.03 -3.93 14.27
C SER A 257 16.37 -4.35 14.86
N LYS A 258 16.73 -3.76 16.01
CA LYS A 258 17.98 -4.10 16.71
C LYS A 258 18.00 -5.62 16.92
N VAL A 259 19.07 -6.24 16.44
CA VAL A 259 19.43 -7.61 16.81
C VAL A 259 19.61 -7.59 18.33
N ALA A 260 18.61 -8.06 19.06
CA ALA A 260 18.70 -8.20 20.51
C ALA A 260 19.55 -9.43 20.83
#